data_AF-A0AAN9HFV5-F1
#
_entry.id   AF-A0AAN9HFV5-F1
#
_cell.length_a   1.000
_cell.length_b   1.000
_cell.length_c   1.000
_cell.angle_alpha   90.00
_cell.angle_beta   90.00
_cell.angle_gamma   90.00
#
_symmetry.space_group_name_H-M   'P 1'
#
loop_
_entity.id
_entity.type
_entity.pdbx_description
1 polymer ?
#
loop_
_entity_poly.entity_id
_entity_poly.type
_entity_poly.pdbx_seq_one_letter_code
_entity_poly.pdbx_strand_id
1 'polypeptide(L)'
;MGDKPIVRDIKQAISQDLQKRYSTVEEKNTLHTASVLDPRFKSLPFLTTEDISDIYSRLVVEAASLQPTIRQEETSSASGEMDGQELEEPKPKIRSGLADLLGETFSTTAPQRSPFTQAEDEVKRYQVLHCH
;
A
#
# COMPACT_ATOMS: atom_id res chain seq x y z
N MET A 1 42.06 0.62 11.68
CA MET A 1 41.88 0.86 13.12
C MET A 1 40.88 -0.17 13.61
N GLY A 2 41.32 -1.19 14.35
CA GLY A 2 40.47 -2.31 14.78
C GLY A 2 39.81 -2.03 16.15
N ASP A 3 38.68 -2.67 16.40
CA ASP A 3 38.01 -2.60 17.71
C ASP A 3 38.93 -3.09 18.83
N LYS A 4 38.83 -2.46 20.01
CA LYS A 4 39.44 -3.00 21.23
C LYS A 4 38.76 -4.34 21.57
N PRO A 5 39.46 -5.32 22.18
CA PRO A 5 38.89 -6.63 22.50
C PRO A 5 37.54 -6.56 23.21
N ILE A 6 37.42 -5.70 24.23
CA ILE A 6 36.17 -5.48 24.97
C ILE A 6 35.02 -5.00 24.07
N VAL A 7 35.29 -4.13 23.10
CA VAL A 7 34.27 -3.58 22.19
C VAL A 7 33.78 -4.67 21.24
N ARG A 8 34.69 -5.51 20.75
CA ARG A 8 34.35 -6.66 19.91
C ARG A 8 33.44 -7.64 20.68
N ASP A 9 33.81 -7.96 21.91
CA ASP A 9 33.05 -8.93 22.72
C ASP A 9 31.64 -8.39 23.04
N ILE A 10 31.50 -7.09 23.32
CA ILE A 10 30.19 -6.43 23.48
C ILE A 10 29.37 -6.49 22.18
N LYS A 11 29.96 -6.12 21.03
CA LYS A 11 29.28 -6.19 19.73
C LYS A 11 28.80 -7.61 19.43
N GLN A 12 29.62 -8.61 19.74
CA GLN A 12 29.26 -10.01 19.55
C GLN A 12 28.11 -10.44 20.45
N ALA A 13 28.14 -10.08 21.73
CA ALA A 13 27.06 -10.38 22.66
C ALA A 13 25.72 -9.75 22.21
N ILE A 14 25.75 -8.49 21.76
CA ILE A 14 24.57 -7.80 21.22
C ILE A 14 24.08 -8.52 19.96
N SER A 15 24.98 -8.83 19.01
CA SER A 15 24.62 -9.51 17.77
C SER A 15 23.94 -10.86 18.02
N GLN A 16 24.50 -11.67 18.93
CA GLN A 16 23.93 -12.95 19.31
C GLN A 16 22.55 -12.82 19.96
N ASP A 17 22.37 -11.83 20.84
CA ASP A 17 21.07 -11.56 21.46
C ASP A 17 20.03 -11.13 20.41
N LEU A 18 20.37 -10.18 19.54
CA LEU A 18 19.48 -9.73 18.47
C LEU A 18 19.13 -10.88 17.52
N GLN A 19 20.11 -11.71 17.15
CA GLN A 19 19.88 -12.86 16.27
C GLN A 19 18.94 -13.88 16.90
N LYS A 20 19.01 -14.07 18.23
CA LYS A 20 18.09 -14.95 18.96
C LYS A 20 16.67 -14.40 18.97
N ARG A 21 16.52 -13.10 19.27
CA ARG A 21 15.22 -12.42 19.39
C ARG A 21 14.50 -12.23 18.06
N TYR A 22 15.23 -12.11 16.95
CA TYR A 22 14.67 -11.92 15.61
C TYR A 22 15.08 -13.08 14.69
N SER A 23 14.90 -14.31 15.19
CA SER A 23 15.32 -15.52 14.50
C SER A 23 14.24 -16.07 13.57
N THR A 24 12.97 -15.74 13.82
CA THR A 24 11.86 -16.28 13.05
C THR A 24 11.77 -15.63 11.67
N VAL A 25 11.19 -16.36 10.72
CA VAL A 25 10.95 -15.86 9.36
C VAL A 25 10.01 -14.67 9.39
N GLU A 26 8.98 -14.71 10.25
CA GLU A 26 8.01 -13.62 10.40
C GLU A 26 8.65 -12.33 10.91
N GLU A 27 9.44 -12.39 11.98
CA GLU A 27 10.13 -11.21 12.52
C GLU A 27 11.09 -10.58 11.50
N LYS A 28 11.87 -11.42 10.80
CA LYS A 28 12.76 -10.95 9.74
C LYS A 28 11.98 -10.28 8.62
N ASN A 29 10.88 -10.90 8.19
CA ASN A 29 10.02 -10.35 7.16
C ASN A 29 9.44 -8.99 7.58
N THR A 30 8.94 -8.87 8.81
CA THR A 30 8.42 -7.60 9.34
C THR A 30 9.50 -6.52 9.36
N LEU A 31 10.70 -6.82 9.86
CA LEU A 31 11.82 -5.86 9.90
C LEU A 31 12.26 -5.43 8.50
N HIS A 32 12.31 -6.37 7.56
CA HIS A 32 12.66 -6.09 6.17
C HIS A 32 11.60 -5.22 5.48
N THR A 33 10.32 -5.56 5.62
CA THR A 33 9.21 -4.76 5.09
C THR A 33 9.22 -3.35 5.68
N ALA A 34 9.38 -3.21 7.00
CA ALA A 34 9.47 -1.90 7.65
C ALA A 34 10.66 -1.07 7.14
N SER A 35 11.81 -1.71 6.90
CA SER A 35 13.00 -1.05 6.37
C SER A 35 12.81 -0.57 4.93
N VAL A 36 12.20 -1.39 4.07
CA VAL A 36 11.89 -1.03 2.68
C VAL A 36 10.92 0.16 2.61
N LEU A 37 9.90 0.17 3.49
CA LEU A 37 8.89 1.23 3.55
C LEU A 37 9.36 2.52 4.22
N ASP A 38 10.51 2.52 4.91
CA ASP A 38 11.11 3.74 5.44
C ASP A 38 11.95 4.44 4.34
N PRO A 39 11.58 5.66 3.90
CA PRO A 39 12.31 6.36 2.85
C PRO A 39 13.79 6.59 3.15
N ARG A 40 14.20 6.59 4.43
CA ARG A 40 15.59 6.79 4.85
C ARG A 40 16.46 5.55 4.66
N PHE A 41 15.84 4.38 4.48
CA PHE A 41 16.53 3.09 4.37
C PHE A 41 16.46 2.50 2.96
N LYS A 42 16.02 3.26 1.94
CA LYS A 42 15.86 2.79 0.55
C LYS A 42 17.09 2.14 -0.07
N SER A 43 18.29 2.52 0.35
CA SER A 43 19.55 1.94 -0.15
C SER A 43 19.78 0.51 0.31
N LEU A 44 19.12 0.08 1.40
CA LEU A 44 19.14 -1.29 1.96
C LEU A 44 20.52 -1.97 1.87
N PRO A 45 21.62 -1.35 2.34
CA PRO A 45 22.99 -1.85 2.11
C PRO A 45 23.31 -3.16 2.83
N PHE A 46 22.37 -3.67 3.63
CA PHE A 46 22.47 -4.88 4.41
C PHE A 46 21.73 -6.08 3.78
N LEU A 47 21.06 -5.89 2.63
CA LEU A 47 20.35 -6.93 1.90
C LEU A 47 20.97 -7.15 0.51
N THR A 48 20.79 -8.35 -0.04
CA THR A 48 21.14 -8.62 -1.44
C THR A 48 20.04 -8.12 -2.38
N THR A 49 20.37 -8.01 -3.67
CA THR A 49 19.40 -7.65 -4.71
C THR A 49 18.25 -8.64 -4.80
N GLU A 50 18.53 -9.92 -4.54
CA GLU A 50 17.54 -11.00 -4.53
C GLU A 50 16.59 -10.83 -3.33
N ASP A 51 17.13 -10.59 -2.14
CA ASP A 51 16.31 -10.37 -0.93
C ASP A 51 15.40 -9.16 -1.10
N ILE A 52 15.91 -8.08 -1.68
CA ILE A 52 15.14 -6.86 -1.97
C ILE A 52 13.98 -7.16 -2.94
N SER A 53 14.25 -7.90 -4.01
CA SER A 53 13.23 -8.32 -4.98
C SER A 53 12.13 -9.15 -4.33
N ASP A 54 12.51 -10.11 -3.48
CA ASP A 54 11.56 -10.97 -2.76
C ASP A 54 10.66 -10.17 -1.80
N ILE A 55 11.21 -9.17 -1.11
CA ILE A 55 10.43 -8.30 -0.23
C ILE A 55 9.40 -7.49 -1.04
N TYR A 56 9.79 -6.91 -2.18
CA TYR A 56 8.85 -6.16 -3.02
C TYR A 56 7.77 -7.05 -3.63
N SER A 57 8.11 -8.27 -4.07
CA SER A 57 7.13 -9.24 -4.56
C SER A 57 6.08 -9.56 -3.49
N ARG A 58 6.53 -9.79 -2.25
CA ARG A 58 5.63 -10.02 -1.11
C ARG A 58 4.77 -8.80 -0.80
N LEU A 59 5.34 -7.60 -0.85
CA LEU A 59 4.63 -6.35 -0.61
C LEU A 59 3.50 -6.14 -1.62
N VAL A 60 3.71 -6.49 -2.89
CA VAL A 60 2.65 -6.44 -3.92
C VAL A 60 1.50 -7.38 -3.57
N VAL A 61 1.81 -8.63 -3.17
CA VAL A 61 0.79 -9.61 -2.78
C VAL A 61 0.02 -9.15 -1.54
N GLU A 62 0.74 -8.65 -0.52
CA GLU A 62 0.15 -8.15 0.72
C GLU A 62 -0.75 -6.93 0.45
N ALA A 63 -0.26 -5.94 -0.29
CA ALA A 63 -1.03 -4.75 -0.65
C ALA A 63 -2.26 -5.10 -1.51
N ALA A 64 -2.14 -6.04 -2.45
CA ALA A 64 -3.27 -6.51 -3.25
C ALA A 64 -4.33 -7.22 -2.39
N SER A 65 -3.92 -7.94 -1.34
CA SER A 65 -4.82 -8.61 -0.40
C SER A 65 -5.50 -7.66 0.59
N LEU A 66 -4.85 -6.53 0.90
CA LEU A 66 -5.37 -5.50 1.80
C LEU A 66 -6.33 -4.52 1.13
N GLN A 67 -6.39 -4.50 -0.21
CA GLN A 67 -7.37 -3.69 -0.92
C GLN A 67 -8.76 -4.10 -0.45
N PRO A 68 -9.52 -3.20 0.19
CA PRO A 68 -10.88 -3.51 0.57
C PRO A 68 -11.62 -3.85 -0.73
N THR A 69 -12.37 -4.95 -0.74
CA THR A 69 -13.44 -5.12 -1.71
C THR A 69 -14.29 -3.87 -1.56
N ILE A 70 -14.12 -2.88 -2.46
CA ILE A 70 -15.00 -1.72 -2.54
C ILE A 70 -16.33 -2.30 -2.99
N ARG A 71 -17.07 -2.87 -2.04
CA ARG A 71 -18.49 -3.10 -2.17
C ARG A 71 -19.07 -1.72 -2.41
N GLN A 72 -19.73 -1.61 -3.54
CA GLN A 72 -20.72 -0.59 -3.82
C GLN A 72 -21.74 -0.58 -2.66
N GLU A 73 -21.45 0.13 -1.59
CA GLU A 73 -22.50 0.70 -0.75
C GLU A 73 -22.66 2.14 -1.20
N GLU A 74 -23.45 2.28 -2.26
CA GLU A 74 -23.89 3.56 -2.79
C GLU A 74 -24.73 4.29 -1.74
N THR A 75 -24.44 5.59 -1.57
CA THR A 75 -25.41 6.67 -1.33
C THR A 75 -26.33 6.58 -0.11
N SER A 76 -26.17 7.51 0.84
CA SER A 76 -27.21 8.46 1.27
C SER A 76 -26.81 9.18 2.56
N SER A 77 -26.37 10.42 2.43
CA SER A 77 -26.42 11.38 3.53
C SER A 77 -26.42 12.79 2.96
N ALA A 78 -27.61 13.22 2.51
CA ALA A 78 -28.08 14.58 2.74
C ALA A 78 -29.54 14.73 2.26
N SER A 79 -30.36 15.23 3.18
CA SER A 79 -31.56 16.05 2.96
C SER A 79 -32.94 15.37 2.92
N GLY A 80 -33.72 15.63 3.97
CA GLY A 80 -35.01 16.32 3.84
C GLY A 80 -36.25 15.46 3.67
N GLU A 81 -37.09 15.44 4.71
CA GLU A 81 -38.48 14.99 4.69
C GLU A 81 -39.35 15.82 3.72
N MET A 82 -40.22 15.17 2.92
CA MET A 82 -41.66 15.47 2.80
C MET A 82 -42.37 14.58 1.75
N ASP A 83 -43.34 13.81 2.25
CA ASP A 83 -44.70 13.51 1.77
C ASP A 83 -45.10 13.55 0.27
N GLY A 84 -45.91 12.56 -0.15
CA GLY A 84 -46.90 12.71 -1.24
C GLY A 84 -46.86 11.74 -2.44
N GLN A 85 -47.74 10.73 -2.40
CA GLN A 85 -48.51 10.07 -3.48
C GLN A 85 -47.89 9.50 -4.79
N GLU A 86 -48.08 8.18 -4.93
CA GLU A 86 -48.42 7.33 -6.10
C GLU A 86 -48.55 7.98 -7.51
N LEU A 87 -47.68 7.59 -8.46
CA LEU A 87 -47.98 7.00 -9.80
C LEU A 87 -46.65 6.71 -10.58
N GLU A 88 -46.64 5.69 -11.44
CA GLU A 88 -45.48 5.21 -12.23
C GLU A 88 -44.84 6.23 -13.20
N GLU A 89 -43.50 6.32 -13.25
CA GLU A 89 -42.68 6.66 -14.44
C GLU A 89 -41.18 6.27 -14.24
N PRO A 90 -40.38 6.07 -15.33
CA PRO A 90 -39.02 5.55 -15.24
C PRO A 90 -38.06 6.60 -14.66
N LYS A 91 -37.37 6.25 -13.57
CA LYS A 91 -36.44 7.13 -12.84
C LYS A 91 -35.42 7.79 -13.79
N PRO A 92 -35.36 9.14 -13.87
CA PRO A 92 -34.32 9.81 -14.64
C PRO A 92 -32.95 9.58 -13.99
N LYS A 93 -31.98 9.18 -14.80
CA LYS A 93 -30.57 9.10 -14.38
C LYS A 93 -30.12 10.50 -13.98
N ILE A 94 -29.86 10.72 -12.70
CA ILE A 94 -29.28 11.97 -12.19
C ILE A 94 -27.92 12.13 -12.87
N ARG A 95 -27.82 13.07 -13.83
CA ARG A 95 -26.55 13.40 -14.46
C ARG A 95 -25.74 14.19 -13.45
N SER A 96 -24.54 13.72 -13.15
CA SER A 96 -23.58 14.46 -12.34
C SER A 96 -23.28 15.81 -13.03
N GLY A 97 -23.34 16.92 -12.32
CA GLY A 97 -23.04 18.25 -12.90
C GLY A 97 -21.64 18.36 -13.50
N LEU A 98 -20.71 17.49 -13.09
CA LEU A 98 -19.39 17.35 -13.74
C LEU A 98 -19.48 16.71 -15.12
N ALA A 99 -20.39 15.75 -15.31
CA ALA A 99 -20.62 15.14 -16.62
C ALA A 99 -21.25 16.14 -17.61
N ASP A 100 -22.05 17.09 -17.11
CA ASP A 100 -22.60 18.17 -17.95
C ASP A 100 -21.56 19.25 -18.27
N LEU A 101 -20.63 19.56 -17.35
CA LEU A 101 -19.58 20.56 -17.56
C LEU A 101 -18.41 20.02 -18.43
N LEU A 102 -18.04 18.76 -18.25
CA LEU A 102 -16.87 18.13 -18.89
C LEU A 102 -17.27 17.19 -20.03
N GLY A 103 -18.57 16.95 -20.23
CA GLY A 103 -19.11 16.06 -21.24
C GLY A 103 -18.81 14.58 -20.98
N GLU A 104 -19.06 13.75 -21.98
CA GLU A 104 -18.82 12.29 -21.98
C GLU A 104 -17.33 11.92 -21.77
N THR A 105 -16.43 12.90 -21.81
CA THR A 105 -15.00 12.68 -21.56
C THR A 105 -14.68 12.45 -20.08
N PHE A 106 -15.59 12.82 -19.17
CA PHE A 106 -15.44 12.59 -17.74
C PHE A 106 -16.16 11.31 -17.31
N SER A 107 -15.44 10.19 -17.33
CA SER A 107 -15.92 8.93 -16.77
C SER A 107 -15.75 8.94 -15.25
N THR A 108 -16.87 8.91 -14.51
CA THR A 108 -16.89 8.75 -13.04
C THR A 108 -16.36 7.39 -12.60
N THR A 109 -16.23 6.42 -13.50
CA THR A 109 -15.60 5.14 -13.21
C THR A 109 -14.12 5.21 -13.56
N ALA A 110 -13.27 5.21 -12.54
CA ALA A 110 -11.86 4.91 -12.73
C ALA A 110 -11.72 3.55 -13.43
N PRO A 111 -10.73 3.36 -14.32
CA PRO A 111 -10.48 2.06 -14.94
C PRO A 111 -10.39 0.99 -13.85
N GLN A 112 -11.20 -0.06 -13.97
CA GLN A 112 -11.21 -1.20 -13.04
C GLN A 112 -9.89 -1.98 -13.23
N ARG A 113 -8.80 -1.51 -12.61
CA ARG A 113 -7.54 -2.27 -12.54
C ARG A 113 -7.69 -3.37 -11.50
N SER A 114 -7.06 -4.51 -11.74
CA SER A 114 -6.99 -5.54 -10.71
C SER A 114 -6.24 -4.99 -9.49
N PRO A 115 -6.62 -5.39 -8.26
CA PRO A 115 -5.89 -4.99 -7.04
C PRO A 115 -4.39 -5.27 -7.14
N PHE A 116 -4.03 -6.37 -7.79
CA PHE A 116 -2.65 -6.77 -8.03
C PHE A 116 -1.91 -5.78 -8.94
N THR A 117 -2.51 -5.40 -10.08
CA THR A 117 -1.91 -4.41 -11.00
C THR A 117 -1.73 -3.05 -10.33
N GLN A 118 -2.72 -2.63 -9.53
CA GLN A 118 -2.64 -1.37 -8.79
C GLN A 118 -1.52 -1.39 -7.73
N ALA A 119 -1.42 -2.48 -6.97
CA ALA A 119 -0.35 -2.67 -5.99
C ALA A 119 1.04 -2.68 -6.65
N GLU A 120 1.18 -3.38 -7.77
CA GLU A 120 2.43 -3.43 -8.53
C GLU A 120 2.86 -2.05 -9.02
N ASP A 121 1.94 -1.27 -9.59
CA ASP A 121 2.20 0.10 -10.05
C ASP A 121 2.59 1.03 -8.90
N GLU A 122 1.96 0.89 -7.73
CA GLU A 122 2.30 1.68 -6.55
C GLU A 122 3.67 1.35 -5.98
N VAL A 123 4.00 0.06 -5.85
CA VAL A 123 5.32 -0.39 -5.40
C VAL A 123 6.41 0.08 -6.36
N LYS A 124 6.20 -0.04 -7.68
CA LYS A 124 7.12 0.50 -8.69
C LYS A 124 7.30 2.01 -8.57
N ARG A 125 6.21 2.77 -8.39
CA ARG A 125 6.29 4.23 -8.15
C ARG A 125 7.10 4.55 -6.90
N TYR A 126 6.91 3.81 -5.81
CA TYR A 126 7.64 4.01 -4.56
C TYR A 126 9.16 3.75 -4.72
N GLN A 127 9.55 2.76 -5.52
CA GLN A 127 10.96 2.47 -5.81
C GLN A 127 11.64 3.62 -6.57
N VAL A 128 10.93 4.26 -7.51
CA VAL A 128 11.48 5.34 -8.35
C VAL A 128 11.54 6.69 -7.61
N LEU A 129 10.64 6.93 -6.65
CA LEU A 129 10.56 8.20 -5.93
C LEU A 129 11.73 8.33 -4.93
N HIS A 130 12.82 9.01 -5.29
CA HIS A 130 13.96 9.47 -4.46
C HIS A 130 15.24 8.60 -4.41
N CYS A 131 16.08 8.78 -5.42
CA CYS A 131 17.54 8.84 -5.24
C CYS A 131 17.97 10.30 -5.46
N HIS A 132 18.29 11.03 -4.39
CA HIS A 132 18.93 12.36 -4.44
C HIS A 132 20.20 12.33 -3.61
#